data_AF-A0A1I0DV72-F1
#
_entry.id   AF-A0A1I0DV72-F1
#
_cell.length_a   1.000
_cell.length_b   1.000
_cell.length_c   1.000
_cell.angle_alpha   90.00
_cell.angle_beta   90.00
_cell.angle_gamma   90.00
#
_symmetry.space_group_name_H-M   'P 1'
#
loop_
_entity.id
_entity.type
_entity.pdbx_description
1 polymer ?
#
loop_
_entity_poly.entity_id
_entity_poly.type
_entity_poly.pdbx_seq_one_letter_code
_entity_poly.pdbx_strand_id
1 'polypeptide(L)'
;MISHFRVSPDQRTVSWKNAGREVALHFQYEVHAHHVHYLDEVLVQSDIRESGSNNLCLYQADGSGKACPAMPRLKQEVAGVYAVWFVQGKRYQTVVLHSSEFSPYDTACTFDLETHQFSAFHPTK
;
A
#
# COMPACT_ATOMS: atom_id res chain seq x y z
N MET A 1 -8.35 -6.24 16.75
CA MET A 1 -8.70 -4.82 16.59
C MET A 1 -7.47 -3.96 16.82
N ILE A 2 -7.02 -3.33 15.74
CA ILE A 2 -5.97 -2.34 15.70
C ILE A 2 -6.45 -1.09 16.44
N SER A 3 -5.59 -0.57 17.30
CA SER A 3 -5.80 0.70 17.99
C SER A 3 -4.49 1.46 18.08
N HIS A 4 -4.53 2.76 18.37
CA HIS A 4 -3.32 3.58 18.51
C HIS A 4 -2.38 3.48 17.28
N PHE A 5 -2.95 3.35 16.08
CA PHE A 5 -2.19 3.33 14.84
C PHE A 5 -1.39 4.62 14.67
N ARG A 6 -0.10 4.50 14.38
CA ARG A 6 0.84 5.61 14.24
C ARG A 6 1.85 5.29 13.15
N VAL A 7 2.26 6.35 12.47
CA VAL A 7 3.47 6.38 11.65
C VAL A 7 4.42 7.37 12.34
N SER A 8 5.68 6.98 12.50
CA SER A 8 6.69 7.85 13.14
C SER A 8 6.93 9.12 12.32
N PRO A 9 7.43 10.22 12.92
CA PRO A 9 7.68 11.46 12.21
C PRO A 9 8.67 11.34 11.04
N ASP A 10 9.61 10.41 11.12
CA ASP A 10 10.56 10.08 10.04
C ASP A 10 9.99 9.09 9.02
N GLN A 11 8.72 8.71 9.16
CA GLN A 11 7.97 7.79 8.29
C GLN A 11 8.61 6.41 8.10
N ARG A 12 9.48 5.96 9.02
CA ARG A 12 10.16 4.67 8.91
C ARG A 12 9.64 3.59 9.84
N THR A 13 8.76 3.96 10.78
CA THR A 13 8.15 3.02 11.71
C THR A 13 6.63 3.13 11.63
N VAL A 14 5.97 2.00 11.41
CA VAL A 14 4.51 1.87 11.46
C VAL A 14 4.17 1.02 12.67
N SER A 15 3.40 1.56 13.61
CA SER A 15 3.07 0.84 14.85
C SER A 15 1.61 0.97 15.25
N TRP A 16 1.13 -0.02 15.98
CA TRP A 16 -0.22 -0.05 16.54
C TRP A 16 -0.29 -1.02 17.72
N LYS A 17 -1.44 -1.02 18.41
CA LYS A 17 -1.76 -1.98 19.46
C LYS A 17 -2.81 -2.98 18.98
N ASN A 18 -2.58 -4.26 19.26
CA ASN A 18 -3.57 -5.32 19.10
C ASN A 18 -3.53 -6.25 20.32
N ALA A 19 -4.70 -6.55 20.90
CA ALA A 19 -4.84 -7.40 22.08
C ALA A 19 -3.91 -7.01 23.25
N GLY A 20 -3.69 -5.71 23.46
CA GLY A 20 -2.81 -5.18 24.51
C GLY A 20 -1.31 -5.24 24.20
N ARG A 21 -0.91 -5.84 23.08
CA ARG A 21 0.48 -5.89 22.61
C ARG A 21 0.75 -4.80 21.60
N GLU A 22 1.97 -4.28 21.62
CA GLU A 22 2.47 -3.38 20.57
C GLU A 22 3.00 -4.20 19.39
N VAL A 23 2.61 -3.76 18.20
CA VAL A 23 3.13 -4.23 16.92
C VAL A 23 3.87 -3.05 16.30
N ALA A 24 5.10 -3.26 15.86
CA ALA A 24 5.91 -2.23 15.21
C ALA A 24 6.69 -2.83 14.04
N LEU A 25 6.49 -2.26 12.85
CA LEU A 25 7.22 -2.57 11.64
C LEU A 25 8.22 -1.45 11.36
N HIS A 26 9.46 -1.80 11.03
CA HIS A 26 10.55 -0.86 10.77
C HIS A 26 11.05 -1.03 9.33
N PHE A 27 11.21 0.08 8.64
CA PHE A 27 11.59 0.16 7.23
C PHE A 27 12.89 0.94 7.07
N GLN A 28 13.65 0.65 6.01
CA GLN A 28 14.90 1.36 5.74
C GLN A 28 14.64 2.76 5.18
N TYR A 29 13.60 2.88 4.36
CA TYR A 29 13.15 4.13 3.74
C TYR A 29 11.78 4.57 4.27
N GLU A 30 11.37 5.79 3.92
CA GLU A 30 10.06 6.32 4.29
C GLU A 30 8.94 5.49 3.67
N VAL A 31 7.85 5.33 4.41
CA VAL A 31 6.65 4.60 3.98
C VAL A 31 5.40 5.43 4.20
N HIS A 32 4.37 5.15 3.40
CA HIS A 32 3.01 5.62 3.66
C HIS A 32 2.18 4.45 4.15
N ALA A 33 1.41 4.64 5.21
CA ALA A 33 0.62 3.56 5.80
C ALA A 33 -0.79 4.03 6.21
N HIS A 34 -1.76 3.17 5.99
CA HIS A 34 -3.17 3.43 6.28
C HIS A 34 -3.78 2.25 7.03
N HIS A 35 -4.45 2.54 8.15
CA HIS A 35 -5.29 1.58 8.85
C HIS A 35 -6.64 1.44 8.12
N VAL A 36 -6.94 0.24 7.61
CA VAL A 36 -8.19 -0.11 6.93
C VAL A 36 -9.21 -0.62 7.95
N HIS A 37 -9.96 0.30 8.58
CA HIS A 37 -10.76 -0.05 9.77
C HIS A 37 -11.75 -1.20 9.58
N TYR A 38 -12.39 -1.33 8.42
CA TYR A 38 -13.42 -2.35 8.19
C TYR A 38 -12.83 -3.75 7.97
N LEU A 39 -11.55 -3.85 7.62
CA LEU A 39 -10.81 -5.11 7.50
C LEU A 39 -9.95 -5.41 8.73
N ASP A 40 -9.75 -4.43 9.62
CA ASP A 40 -8.81 -4.53 10.75
C ASP A 40 -7.37 -4.83 10.27
N GLU A 41 -6.94 -4.15 9.21
CA GLU A 41 -5.67 -4.37 8.50
C GLU A 41 -4.89 -3.06 8.31
N VAL A 42 -3.58 -3.17 8.06
CA VAL A 42 -2.72 -2.04 7.71
C VAL A 42 -2.23 -2.20 6.28
N LEU A 43 -2.56 -1.24 5.41
CA LEU A 43 -1.95 -1.10 4.10
C LEU A 43 -0.68 -0.27 4.23
N VAL A 44 0.46 -0.79 3.77
CA VAL A 44 1.74 -0.09 3.73
C VAL A 44 2.24 -0.01 2.30
N GLN A 45 2.54 1.20 1.85
CA GLN A 45 3.31 1.48 0.65
C GLN A 45 4.75 1.81 1.08
N SER A 46 5.68 0.90 0.81
CA SER A 46 7.12 1.13 1.01
C SER A 46 7.77 1.80 -0.20
N ASP A 47 8.99 2.28 -0.01
CA ASP A 47 9.79 2.80 -1.11
C ASP A 47 10.17 1.70 -2.11
N ILE A 48 10.07 2.03 -3.38
CA ILE A 48 10.41 1.12 -4.48
C ILE A 48 11.88 0.66 -4.46
N ARG A 49 12.79 1.47 -3.92
CA ARG A 49 14.22 1.12 -3.78
C ARG A 49 14.44 0.03 -2.74
N GLU A 50 13.51 -0.14 -1.81
CA GLU A 50 13.55 -1.15 -0.75
C GLU A 50 12.96 -2.47 -1.21
N SER A 51 11.77 -2.43 -1.83
CA SER A 51 10.94 -3.61 -2.05
C SER A 51 10.65 -3.94 -3.52
N GLY A 52 11.12 -3.09 -4.45
CA GLY A 52 10.83 -3.21 -5.87
C GLY A 52 9.33 -3.28 -6.16
N SER A 53 8.93 -4.26 -6.96
CA SER A 53 7.53 -4.51 -7.32
C SER A 53 6.67 -5.10 -6.19
N ASN A 54 7.22 -5.31 -4.99
CA ASN A 54 6.46 -5.73 -3.80
C ASN A 54 6.33 -4.59 -2.79
N ASN A 55 6.31 -3.34 -3.25
CA ASN A 55 6.29 -2.16 -2.38
C ASN A 55 4.89 -1.75 -1.88
N LEU A 56 3.85 -2.55 -2.13
CA LEU A 56 2.54 -2.40 -1.51
C LEU A 56 2.21 -3.71 -0.79
N CYS A 57 2.00 -3.66 0.52
CA CYS A 57 1.69 -4.83 1.33
C CYS A 57 0.56 -4.55 2.32
N LEU A 58 -0.22 -5.57 2.65
CA LEU A 58 -1.22 -5.57 3.71
C LEU A 58 -0.72 -6.42 4.88
N TYR A 59 -0.89 -5.90 6.08
CA TYR A 59 -0.57 -6.56 7.35
C TYR A 59 -1.84 -6.78 8.16
N GLN A 60 -1.94 -7.95 8.79
CA GLN A 60 -3.02 -8.25 9.72
C GLN A 60 -2.82 -7.47 11.03
N ALA A 61 -3.86 -7.42 11.86
CA ALA A 61 -3.81 -6.74 13.15
C ALA A 61 -2.69 -7.23 14.08
N ASP A 62 -2.18 -8.45 13.94
CA ASP A 62 -1.07 -8.97 14.76
C ASP A 62 0.32 -8.63 14.20
N GLY A 63 0.40 -7.97 13.05
CA GLY A 63 1.65 -7.61 12.36
C GLY A 63 2.13 -8.63 11.34
N SER A 64 1.46 -9.78 11.23
CA SER A 64 1.79 -10.75 10.19
C SER A 64 1.44 -10.21 8.79
N GLY A 65 2.26 -10.56 7.81
CA GLY A 65 2.00 -10.20 6.41
C GLY A 65 0.80 -10.97 5.87
N LYS A 66 -0.23 -10.25 5.41
CA LYS A 66 -1.41 -10.84 4.78
C LYS A 66 -1.18 -11.05 3.28
N ALA A 67 -0.76 -9.98 2.60
CA ALA A 67 -0.59 -9.98 1.15
C ALA A 67 0.47 -8.95 0.73
N CYS A 68 1.30 -9.31 -0.23
CA CYS A 68 2.13 -8.38 -1.00
C CYS A 68 1.81 -8.66 -2.47
N PRO A 69 0.76 -8.02 -3.03
CA PRO A 69 0.32 -8.29 -4.39
C PRO A 69 1.43 -8.04 -5.41
N ALA A 70 1.57 -8.95 -6.36
CA ALA A 70 2.45 -8.73 -7.51
C ALA A 70 1.96 -7.53 -8.32
N MET A 71 2.89 -6.70 -8.81
CA MET A 71 2.54 -5.60 -9.71
C MET A 71 1.82 -6.12 -10.98
N PRO A 72 0.87 -5.33 -11.53
CA PRO A 72 0.14 -5.70 -12.72
C PRO A 72 1.09 -5.81 -13.92
N ARG A 73 0.79 -6.76 -14.81
CA ARG A 73 1.52 -6.93 -16.06
C ARG A 73 0.92 -6.01 -17.13
N LEU A 74 1.62 -4.93 -17.43
CA LEU A 74 1.30 -4.00 -18.53
C LEU A 74 2.28 -4.21 -19.69
N LYS A 75 2.22 -3.38 -20.74
CA LYS A 75 3.19 -3.45 -21.85
C LYS A 75 4.55 -2.93 -21.41
N GLN A 76 4.54 -1.86 -20.61
CA GLN A 76 5.72 -1.33 -19.94
C GLN A 76 5.87 -1.94 -18.55
N GLU A 77 7.10 -1.99 -18.07
CA GLU A 77 7.39 -2.47 -16.72
C GLU A 77 6.72 -1.58 -15.67
N VAL A 78 6.18 -2.22 -14.63
CA VAL A 78 5.63 -1.54 -13.46
C VAL A 78 6.60 -1.78 -12.31
N ALA A 79 7.30 -0.72 -11.96
CA ALA A 79 8.37 -0.80 -10.99
C ALA A 79 7.80 -0.88 -9.55
N GLY A 80 6.62 -0.29 -9.30
CA GLY A 80 5.93 -0.32 -8.02
C GLY A 80 4.75 0.66 -7.96
N VAL A 81 4.12 0.77 -6.79
CA VAL A 81 3.12 1.80 -6.48
C VAL A 81 3.82 3.05 -5.96
N TYR A 82 3.59 4.20 -6.60
CA TYR A 82 4.16 5.48 -6.18
C TYR A 82 3.24 6.25 -5.22
N ALA A 83 1.93 6.14 -5.39
CA ALA A 83 0.96 6.82 -4.52
C ALA A 83 -0.33 6.01 -4.35
N VAL A 84 -0.96 6.14 -3.19
CA VAL A 84 -2.28 5.57 -2.87
C VAL A 84 -3.22 6.69 -2.46
N TRP A 85 -4.30 6.90 -3.22
CA TRP A 85 -5.37 7.81 -2.83
C TRP A 85 -6.36 7.08 -1.91
N PHE A 86 -5.98 6.97 -0.65
CA PHE A 86 -6.72 6.17 0.32
C PHE A 86 -8.01 6.88 0.80
N VAL A 87 -9.14 6.21 0.64
CA VAL A 87 -10.46 6.63 1.14
C VAL A 87 -10.98 5.58 2.11
N GLN A 88 -11.10 5.96 3.38
CA GLN A 88 -11.60 5.09 4.43
C GLN A 88 -13.01 4.58 4.12
N GLY A 89 -13.26 3.28 4.37
CA GLY A 89 -14.55 2.63 4.13
C GLY A 89 -14.85 2.29 2.67
N LYS A 90 -13.93 2.56 1.73
CA LYS A 90 -14.03 2.09 0.35
C LYS A 90 -13.20 0.81 0.18
N ARG A 91 -13.76 -0.17 -0.54
CA ARG A 91 -13.03 -1.38 -0.96
C ARG A 91 -12.00 -1.10 -2.05
N TYR A 92 -12.41 -0.28 -3.01
CA TYR A 92 -11.61 0.09 -4.16
C TYR A 92 -10.87 1.39 -3.89
N GLN A 93 -9.54 1.35 -4.03
CA GLN A 93 -8.65 2.48 -3.81
C GLN A 93 -8.01 2.87 -5.14
N THR A 94 -7.85 4.17 -5.40
CA THR A 94 -7.09 4.60 -6.57
C THR A 94 -5.61 4.56 -6.21
N VAL A 95 -4.81 3.94 -7.06
CA VAL A 95 -3.35 3.87 -6.91
C VAL A 95 -2.67 4.34 -8.18
N VAL A 96 -1.51 4.98 -8.02
CA VAL A 96 -0.68 5.44 -9.13
C VAL A 96 0.57 4.58 -9.18
N LEU A 97 0.84 4.04 -10.36
CA LEU A 97 1.94 3.13 -10.63
C LEU A 97 3.14 3.88 -11.19
N HIS A 98 4.33 3.48 -10.76
CA HIS A 98 5.58 3.93 -11.35
C HIS A 98 5.87 3.14 -12.63
N SER A 99 5.36 3.63 -13.77
CA SER A 99 5.49 3.01 -15.10
C SER A 99 5.41 4.05 -16.21
N SER A 100 5.96 3.73 -17.39
CA SER A 100 5.91 4.56 -18.60
C SER A 100 4.73 4.22 -19.53
N GLU A 101 3.80 3.35 -19.15
CA GLU A 101 2.69 2.85 -20.00
C GLU A 101 1.88 3.97 -20.68
N PHE A 102 1.60 5.07 -19.97
CA PHE A 102 0.77 6.18 -20.47
C PHE A 102 1.50 7.52 -20.58
N SER A 103 2.83 7.50 -20.73
CA SER A 103 3.65 8.71 -20.89
C SER A 103 3.04 9.66 -21.96
N PRO A 104 2.93 10.98 -21.68
CA PRO A 104 3.54 11.73 -20.57
C PRO A 104 2.72 11.75 -19.26
N TYR A 105 1.58 11.06 -19.20
CA TYR A 105 0.75 10.98 -18.00
C TYR A 105 1.17 9.80 -17.12
N ASP A 106 0.83 9.88 -15.83
CA ASP A 106 1.03 8.75 -14.92
C ASP A 106 -0.01 7.66 -15.15
N THR A 107 0.34 6.44 -14.77
CA THR A 107 -0.55 5.28 -14.85
C THR A 107 -1.32 5.12 -13.55
N ALA A 108 -2.61 5.46 -13.56
CA ALA A 108 -3.51 5.21 -12.45
C ALA A 108 -4.31 3.92 -12.66
N CYS A 109 -4.70 3.28 -11.58
CA CYS A 109 -5.59 2.13 -11.60
C CYS A 109 -6.36 1.98 -10.28
N THR A 110 -7.30 1.04 -10.26
CA THR A 110 -8.03 0.65 -9.06
C THR A 110 -7.37 -0.56 -8.41
N PHE A 111 -7.09 -0.45 -7.11
CA PHE A 111 -6.67 -1.55 -6.25
C PHE A 111 -7.82 -2.01 -5.36
N ASP A 112 -8.12 -3.31 -5.39
CA ASP A 112 -9.14 -3.93 -4.53
C ASP A 112 -8.51 -4.42 -3.22
N LEU A 113 -8.88 -3.83 -2.07
CA LEU A 113 -8.32 -4.17 -0.77
C LEU A 113 -8.62 -5.60 -0.30
N GLU A 114 -9.67 -6.25 -0.82
CA GLU A 114 -10.06 -7.60 -0.40
C GLU A 114 -9.44 -8.68 -1.29
N THR A 115 -9.40 -8.45 -2.60
CA THR A 115 -8.83 -9.42 -3.57
C THR A 115 -7.36 -9.17 -3.87
N HIS A 116 -6.86 -7.99 -3.50
CA HIS A 116 -5.51 -7.49 -3.77
C HIS A 116 -5.18 -7.41 -5.27
N GLN A 117 -6.20 -7.21 -6.11
CA GLN A 117 -6.05 -7.11 -7.56
C GLN A 117 -6.05 -5.66 -8.05
N PHE A 118 -5.23 -5.41 -9.07
CA PHE A 118 -5.20 -4.16 -9.82
C PHE A 118 -6.10 -4.25 -11.06
N SER A 119 -6.87 -3.21 -11.35
CA SER A 119 -7.82 -3.17 -12.48
C SER A 119 -8.06 -1.74 -12.96
N ALA A 120 -8.80 -1.58 -14.07
CA ALA A 120 -9.20 -0.27 -14.60
C ALA A 120 -8.02 0.72 -14.77
N PHE A 121 -7.02 0.33 -15.56
CA PHE A 121 -5.83 1.14 -15.84
C PHE A 121 -6.15 2.31 -16.78
N HIS A 122 -5.71 3.51 -16.44
CA HIS A 122 -5.93 4.72 -17.23
C HIS A 122 -4.85 5.80 -16.95
N PRO A 123 -4.65 6.78 -17.84
CA PRO A 123 -3.83 7.95 -17.55
C PRO A 123 -4.48 8.87 -16.51
N THR A 124 -3.69 9.64 -15.76
CA THR A 124 -4.14 10.63 -14.74
C THR A 124 -4.74 11.95 -15.28
N LYS A 125 -5.23 11.97 -16.52
CA LYS A 125 -5.68 13.19 -17.24
C LYS A 125 -6.57 14.15 -16.45
#